data_AF-A0AAQ1JYS9-F1
#
_entry.id   AF-A0AAQ1JYS9-F1
#
_cell.length_a   1.000
_cell.length_b   1.000
_cell.length_c   1.000
_cell.angle_alpha   90.00
_cell.angle_beta   90.00
_cell.angle_gamma   90.00
#
_symmetry.space_group_name_H-M   'P 1'
#
loop_
_entity.id
_entity.type
_entity.pdbx_description
1 polymer ?
#
loop_
_entity_poly.entity_id
_entity_poly.type
_entity_poly.pdbx_seq_one_letter_code
_entity_poly.pdbx_strand_id
1 'polypeptide(L)' 'MVNQFMRSFAVRQAHASRSMLLMAPGWVRTELGGPEGRLSIEESVPGVVDVLLAKLGRPGLEYLDYRGRTVRW' A
#
# COMPACT_ATOMS: atom_id res chain seq x y z
N MET A 1 -13.91 1.28 -0.28
CA MET A 1 -14.26 2.70 -0.57
C MET A 1 -13.03 3.57 -0.87
N VAL A 2 -11.98 3.56 -0.03
CA VAL A 2 -10.72 4.33 -0.27
C VAL A 2 -10.02 4.03 -1.61
N ASN A 3 -10.02 2.76 -2.05
CA ASN A 3 -9.36 2.32 -3.28
C ASN A 3 -9.84 3.11 -4.53
N GLN A 4 -11.16 3.31 -4.63
CA GLN A 4 -11.79 4.00 -5.77
C GLN A 4 -11.60 5.52 -5.72
N PHE A 5 -11.54 6.11 -4.52
CA PHE A 5 -11.19 7.52 -4.36
C PHE A 5 -9.75 7.81 -4.82
N MET A 6 -8.80 6.94 -4.45
CA MET A 6 -7.40 7.11 -4.83
C MET A 6 -7.15 6.88 -6.33
N ARG A 7 -7.88 5.96 -6.98
CA ARG A 7 -7.87 5.87 -8.45
C ARG A 7 -8.37 7.15 -9.12
N SER A 8 -9.47 7.71 -8.62
CA SER A 8 -10.04 8.96 -9.15
C SER A 8 -9.15 10.18 -8.91
N PHE A 9 -8.33 10.16 -7.86
CA PHE A 9 -7.33 11.17 -7.59
C PHE A 9 -6.08 11.01 -8.48
N ALA A 10 -5.63 9.78 -8.71
CA ALA A 10 -4.47 9.51 -9.58
C ALA A 10 -4.72 9.88 -11.04
N VAL A 11 -5.95 9.71 -11.56
CA VAL A 11 -6.31 10.16 -12.92
C VAL A 11 -6.15 11.68 -13.08
N ARG A 12 -6.44 12.46 -12.04
CA ARG A 12 -6.25 13.92 -12.05
C ARG A 12 -4.78 14.35 -11.91
N GLN A 13 -3.92 13.45 -11.44
CA GLN A 13 -2.47 13.64 -11.33
C GLN A 13 -1.68 12.94 -12.43
N ALA A 14 -2.32 12.51 -13.53
CA ALA A 14 -1.65 11.79 -14.63
C ALA A 14 -0.45 12.55 -15.25
N HIS A 15 -0.38 13.87 -15.07
CA HIS A 15 0.74 14.72 -15.50
C HIS A 15 1.74 15.07 -14.38
N ALA A 16 1.49 14.65 -13.14
CA ALA A 16 2.37 14.91 -12.01
C ALA A 16 3.42 13.79 -11.90
N SER A 17 4.69 14.15 -11.82
CA SER A 17 5.85 13.26 -11.60
C SER A 17 5.87 12.63 -10.18
N ARG A 18 4.72 12.55 -9.50
CA ARG A 18 4.62 12.15 -8.10
C ARG A 18 4.42 10.65 -7.96
N SER A 19 5.22 10.03 -7.09
CA SER A 19 5.00 8.65 -6.63
C SER A 19 3.72 8.57 -5.79
N MET A 20 2.84 7.64 -6.13
CA MET A 20 1.62 7.36 -5.35
C MET A 20 1.53 5.86 -5.06
N LEU A 21 1.14 5.50 -3.84
CA LEU A 21 1.02 4.11 -3.40
C LEU A 21 -0.29 3.90 -2.63
N LEU A 22 -0.99 2.83 -2.98
CA LEU A 22 -1.95 2.18 -2.10
C LEU A 22 -1.28 0.96 -1.49
N MET A 23 -1.44 0.79 -0.18
CA MET A 23 -0.73 -0.22 0.58
C MET A 23 -1.71 -1.20 1.23
N ALA A 24 -1.53 -2.49 0.95
CA ALA A 24 -2.16 -3.58 1.69
C ALA A 24 -1.13 -4.18 2.68
N PRO A 25 -1.21 -3.87 3.99
CA PRO A 25 -0.24 -4.36 4.98
C PRO A 25 -0.37 -5.87 5.29
N GLY A 26 -1.37 -6.55 4.71
CA GLY A 26 -1.77 -7.90 5.08
C GLY A 26 -2.77 -7.91 6.24
N TRP A 27 -3.10 -9.09 6.74
CA TRP A 27 -3.99 -9.26 7.90
C TRP A 27 -3.15 -9.30 9.18
N VAL A 28 -2.99 -8.14 9.81
CA VAL A 28 -2.10 -7.91 10.95
C VAL A 28 -2.86 -7.99 12.28
N ARG A 29 -2.28 -8.62 13.30
CA ARG A 29 -2.80 -8.70 14.68
C ARG A 29 -2.76 -7.33 15.35
N THR A 30 -3.79 -6.56 15.10
CA THR A 30 -4.06 -5.24 15.71
C THR A 30 -5.50 -5.25 16.24
N GLU A 31 -5.93 -4.21 16.95
CA GLU A 31 -7.34 -4.11 17.37
C GLU A 31 -8.32 -4.22 16.19
N LEU A 32 -7.96 -3.63 15.04
CA LEU A 32 -8.77 -3.71 13.82
C LEU A 32 -8.70 -5.09 13.15
N GLY A 33 -7.54 -5.75 13.19
CA GLY A 33 -7.35 -7.06 12.58
C GLY A 33 -7.80 -8.23 13.45
N GLY A 34 -7.97 -8.00 14.75
CA GLY A 34 -8.27 -9.05 15.73
C GLY A 34 -7.09 -9.98 16.02
N PRO A 35 -7.25 -10.87 17.01
CA PRO A 35 -6.19 -11.80 17.43
C PRO A 35 -5.85 -12.85 16.35
N GLU A 36 -6.79 -13.15 15.44
CA GLU A 36 -6.63 -14.12 14.35
C GLU A 36 -5.79 -13.62 13.17
N GLY A 37 -5.28 -12.39 13.25
CA GLY A 37 -4.36 -11.85 12.25
C GLY A 37 -3.16 -12.78 12.02
N ARG A 38 -2.84 -13.02 10.75
CA ARG A 38 -1.75 -13.94 10.38
C ARG A 38 -0.35 -13.34 10.59
N LEU A 39 -0.25 -12.01 10.66
CA LEU A 39 1.01 -11.29 10.80
C LEU A 39 1.05 -10.52 12.11
N SER A 40 2.21 -10.47 12.76
CA SER A 40 2.51 -9.48 13.79
C SER A 40 2.80 -8.11 13.14
N ILE A 41 2.85 -7.06 13.97
CA ILE A 41 3.27 -5.74 13.51
C ILE A 41 4.71 -5.79 12.99
N GLU A 42 5.59 -6.49 13.70
CA GLU A 42 7.00 -6.69 13.39
C GLU A 42 7.20 -7.48 12.09
N GLU A 43 6.27 -8.37 11.72
CA GLU A 43 6.31 -9.11 10.45
C GLU A 43 5.81 -8.28 9.26
N SER A 44 4.92 -7.31 9.49
CA SER A 44 4.27 -6.51 8.43
C SER A 44 5.00 -5.19 8.15
N VAL A 45 5.34 -4.44 9.20
CA VAL A 45 5.82 -3.05 9.10
C VAL A 45 7.14 -2.92 8.33
N PRO A 46 8.17 -3.76 8.54
CA PRO A 46 9.41 -3.65 7.77
C PRO A 46 9.16 -3.73 6.26
N GLY A 47 8.33 -4.68 5.80
CA GLY A 47 7.99 -4.81 4.39
C GLY A 47 7.21 -3.61 3.84
N VAL A 48 6.31 -3.03 4.63
CA VAL A 48 5.62 -1.78 4.25
C VAL A 48 6.61 -0.63 4.07
N VAL A 49 7.58 -0.50 4.97
CA VAL A 49 8.64 0.54 4.89
C VAL A 49 9.50 0.33 3.64
N ASP A 50 9.92 -0.90 3.37
CA ASP A 50 10.73 -1.24 2.19
C ASP A 50 10.00 -0.90 0.89
N VAL A 51 8.70 -1.19 0.80
CA VAL A 51 7.88 -0.87 -0.37
C VAL A 51 7.73 0.65 -0.54
N LEU A 52 7.55 1.40 0.56
CA LEU A 52 7.48 2.87 0.52
C LEU A 52 8.80 3.46 0.01
N LEU A 53 9.94 3.02 0.55
CA LEU A 53 11.26 3.46 0.13
C LEU A 53 11.51 3.11 -1.34
N ALA A 54 11.16 1.90 -1.77
CA ALA A 54 11.30 1.45 -3.16
C ALA A 54 10.39 2.20 -4.14
N LYS A 55 9.30 2.84 -3.67
CA LYS A 55 8.37 3.62 -4.50
C LYS A 55 8.80 5.09 -4.63
N LEU A 56 9.72 5.58 -3.80
CA LEU A 56 10.27 6.94 -3.93
C LEU A 56 10.88 7.14 -5.32
N GLY A 57 10.57 8.28 -5.95
CA GLY A 57 11.06 8.63 -7.28
C GLY A 57 10.45 7.84 -8.45
N ARG A 58 9.62 6.82 -8.19
CA ARG A 58 8.87 6.08 -9.22
C ARG A 58 7.46 6.67 -9.40
N PRO A 59 7.23 7.51 -10.42
CA PRO A 59 5.95 8.19 -10.60
C PRO A 59 4.78 7.22 -10.87
N GLY A 60 3.56 7.72 -10.71
CA GLY A 60 2.34 6.95 -10.95
C GLY A 60 1.84 6.17 -9.73
N LEU A 61 0.61 5.68 -9.83
CA LEU A 61 -0.08 4.94 -8.77
C LEU A 61 0.14 3.43 -8.92
N GLU A 62 0.59 2.79 -7.84
CA GLU A 62 0.61 1.34 -7.71
C GLU A 62 -0.22 0.92 -6.49
N TYR A 63 -0.86 -0.25 -6.57
CA TYR A 63 -1.48 -0.89 -5.41
C TYR A 63 -0.69 -2.16 -5.08
N LEU A 64 0.06 -2.10 -3.99
CA LEU A 64 0.99 -3.16 -3.60
C LEU A 64 0.62 -3.70 -2.21
N ASP A 65 1.06 -4.92 -1.90
CA ASP A 65 1.07 -5.45 -0.54
C ASP A 65 2.41 -5.22 0.16
N TYR A 66 2.50 -5.55 1.46
CA TYR A 66 3.72 -5.44 2.27
C TYR A 66 4.93 -6.23 1.71
N ARG A 67 4.74 -7.08 0.70
CA ARG A 67 5.81 -7.80 -0.02
C ARG A 67 6.13 -7.19 -1.39
N GLY A 68 5.57 -6.02 -1.69
CA GLY A 68 5.72 -5.31 -2.97
C GLY A 68 4.95 -5.94 -4.13
N ARG A 69 4.04 -6.88 -3.87
CA ARG A 69 3.29 -7.58 -4.93
C ARG A 69 2.06 -6.77 -5.31
N THR A 70 1.77 -6.68 -6.60
CA THR A 70 0.56 -6.01 -7.09
C THR A 70 -0.69 -6.69 -6.58
N VAL A 71 -1.59 -5.90 -6.00
CA VAL A 71 -2.90 -6.33 -5.52
C VAL A 71 -3.94 -6.00 -6.60
N ARG A 72 -4.85 -6.94 -6.87
CA ARG A 72 -5.98 -6.69 -7.78
C ARG A 72 -6.95 -5.69 -7.14
N TRP A 73 -7.45 -4.77 -7.96
CA TRP A 73 -8.33 -3.68 -7.55
C TRP A 73 -9.70 -4.13 -7.05
#